data_AF-A0A379KDV5-F1
#
_entry.id   AF-A0A379KDV5-F1
#
_cell.length_a   1.000
_cell.length_b   1.000
_cell.length_c   1.000
_cell.angle_alpha   90.00
_cell.angle_beta   90.00
_cell.angle_gamma   90.00
#
_symmetry.space_group_name_H-M   'P 1'
#
loop_
_entity.id
_entity.type
_entity.pdbx_description
1 polymer ?
#
loop_
_entity_poly.entity_id
_entity_poly.type
_entity_poly.pdbx_seq_one_letter_code
_entity_poly.pdbx_strand_id
1 'polypeptide(L)'
;MDNAFGNNGQHWSAPWIINNGFSVDPVAERITFYGELYDLDEDISHPTVYRIDYSGMPASEFNGGEPLVFDQPGGWYAGVETGDGLVGYGSFYSYMLAFRLTSDGKFDTRFVPPFGYGQVGAQVPEDGFYASGSTVTLDPGNQRLLINGRDEEARGSTVPCVIAVSLRPAG
;
A
#
# COMPACT_ATOMS: atom_id res chain seq x y z
N MET A 1 -2.80 18.56 -17.33
CA MET A 1 -2.49 18.59 -15.89
C MET A 1 -2.69 20.01 -15.39
N ASP A 2 -3.29 20.16 -14.22
CA ASP A 2 -3.54 21.43 -13.56
C ASP A 2 -2.36 21.74 -12.62
N ASN A 3 -1.58 22.78 -12.94
CA ASN A 3 -0.40 23.17 -12.16
C ASN A 3 -0.76 23.80 -10.79
N ALA A 4 -2.05 23.85 -10.44
CA ALA A 4 -2.54 24.37 -9.17
C ALA A 4 -2.92 23.27 -8.15
N PHE A 5 -2.63 21.99 -8.41
CA PHE A 5 -3.09 20.86 -7.59
C PHE A 5 -2.84 21.07 -6.08
N GLY A 6 -1.61 21.38 -5.67
CA GLY A 6 -1.26 21.54 -4.26
C GLY A 6 -1.88 22.74 -3.57
N ASN A 7 -2.57 23.62 -4.30
CA ASN A 7 -3.26 24.78 -3.73
C ASN A 7 -4.79 24.66 -3.85
N ASN A 8 -5.34 24.44 -5.05
CA ASN A 8 -6.79 24.39 -5.31
C ASN A 8 -7.17 23.61 -6.60
N GLY A 9 -6.36 22.64 -7.01
CA GLY A 9 -6.54 21.93 -8.29
C GLY A 9 -7.10 20.52 -8.16
N GLN A 10 -7.31 19.88 -9.31
CA GLN A 10 -7.65 18.46 -9.39
C GLN A 10 -6.49 17.66 -10.00
N HIS A 11 -6.24 16.48 -9.44
CA HIS A 11 -5.32 15.50 -10.01
C HIS A 11 -6.12 14.38 -10.68
N TRP A 12 -5.73 14.03 -11.90
CA TRP A 12 -6.24 12.86 -12.61
C TRP A 12 -5.09 11.89 -12.83
N SER A 13 -5.30 10.64 -12.43
CA SER A 13 -4.38 9.54 -12.75
C SER A 13 -4.40 9.23 -14.24
N ALA A 14 -3.42 8.43 -14.70
CA ALA A 14 -3.49 7.83 -16.02
C ALA A 14 -4.75 6.95 -16.16
N PRO A 15 -5.24 6.69 -17.38
CA PRO A 15 -6.40 5.83 -17.60
C PRO A 15 -6.28 4.51 -16.84
N TRP A 16 -7.41 4.04 -16.29
CA TRP A 16 -7.55 2.76 -15.59
C TRP A 16 -6.79 2.62 -14.27
N ILE A 17 -6.03 3.63 -13.85
CA ILE A 17 -5.51 3.71 -12.48
C ILE A 17 -6.63 4.18 -11.55
N ILE A 18 -7.01 3.30 -10.62
CA ILE A 18 -7.96 3.55 -9.55
C ILE A 18 -7.18 3.88 -8.29
N ASN A 19 -7.36 5.10 -7.77
CA ASN A 19 -6.73 5.54 -6.53
C ASN A 19 -7.59 5.13 -5.35
N ASN A 20 -7.11 4.18 -4.55
CA ASN A 20 -7.77 3.74 -3.32
C ASN A 20 -7.44 4.66 -2.14
N GLY A 21 -6.34 5.40 -2.22
CA GLY A 21 -5.98 6.42 -1.25
C GLY A 21 -4.68 7.14 -1.59
N PHE A 22 -4.22 7.96 -0.65
CA PHE A 22 -2.98 8.72 -0.79
C PHE A 22 -2.33 9.01 0.57
N SER A 23 -1.06 9.34 0.51
CA SER A 23 -0.24 9.77 1.63
C SER A 23 0.58 11.00 1.24
N VAL A 24 0.90 11.85 2.22
CA VAL A 24 1.66 13.08 2.02
C VAL A 24 2.96 13.02 2.81
N ASP A 25 4.08 13.29 2.14
CA ASP A 25 5.34 13.64 2.78
C ASP A 25 5.47 15.18 2.76
N PRO A 26 5.22 15.86 3.89
CA PRO A 26 5.27 17.32 3.94
C PRO A 26 6.69 17.88 3.96
N VAL A 27 7.71 17.06 4.24
CA VAL A 27 9.12 17.50 4.25
C VAL A 27 9.68 17.48 2.84
N ALA A 28 9.39 16.41 2.08
CA ALA A 28 9.78 16.31 0.68
C ALA A 28 8.81 17.03 -0.27
N GLU A 29 7.68 17.54 0.22
CA GLU A 29 6.58 18.09 -0.57
C GLU A 29 6.13 17.12 -1.67
N ARG A 30 5.78 15.90 -1.25
CA ARG A 30 5.34 14.82 -2.14
C ARG A 30 4.01 14.25 -1.73
N ILE A 31 3.23 13.84 -2.72
CA ILE A 31 1.97 13.15 -2.54
C ILE A 31 2.08 11.81 -3.27
N THR A 32 1.92 10.73 -2.52
CA THR A 32 2.01 9.36 -3.02
C THR A 32 0.63 8.75 -3.05
N PHE A 33 0.21 8.31 -4.21
CA PHE A 33 -1.05 7.63 -4.43
C PHE A 33 -0.80 6.13 -4.46
N TYR A 34 -1.75 5.38 -3.92
CA TYR A 34 -1.74 3.93 -3.94
C TYR A 34 -3.11 3.41 -4.33
N GLY A 35 -3.12 2.29 -5.03
CA GLY A 35 -4.36 1.67 -5.50
C GLY A 35 -4.07 0.53 -6.45
N GLU A 36 -4.67 0.60 -7.63
CA GLU A 36 -4.60 -0.44 -8.64
C GLU A 36 -4.70 0.11 -10.07
N LEU A 37 -4.18 -0.67 -11.02
CA LEU A 37 -4.35 -0.52 -12.46
C LEU A 37 -5.25 -1.65 -12.92
N TYR A 38 -6.41 -1.31 -13.45
CA TYR A 38 -7.35 -2.29 -13.98
C TYR A 38 -7.00 -2.64 -15.43
N ASP A 39 -6.74 -3.91 -15.68
CA ASP A 39 -6.58 -4.47 -17.03
C ASP A 39 -7.95 -4.90 -17.56
N LEU A 40 -8.38 -4.27 -18.66
CA LEU A 40 -9.66 -4.51 -19.29
C LEU A 40 -9.73 -5.85 -20.04
N ASP A 41 -8.61 -6.31 -20.58
CA ASP A 41 -8.56 -7.52 -21.40
C ASP A 41 -8.57 -8.76 -20.50
N GLU A 42 -7.90 -8.68 -19.36
CA GLU A 42 -7.81 -9.77 -18.38
C GLU A 42 -8.87 -9.70 -17.26
N ASP A 43 -9.62 -8.59 -17.17
CA ASP A 43 -10.58 -8.31 -16.08
C ASP A 43 -9.95 -8.47 -14.70
N ILE A 44 -8.75 -7.89 -14.53
CA ILE A 44 -7.93 -8.06 -13.33
C ILE A 44 -7.24 -6.75 -12.93
N SER A 45 -7.10 -6.51 -11.62
CA SER A 45 -6.42 -5.35 -11.07
C SER A 45 -5.00 -5.70 -10.64
N HIS A 46 -4.05 -4.81 -10.93
CA HIS A 46 -2.66 -4.89 -10.48
C HIS A 46 -2.36 -3.74 -9.51
N PRO A 47 -1.75 -3.97 -8.34
CA PRO A 47 -1.45 -2.90 -7.40
C PRO A 47 -0.56 -1.82 -8.02
N THR A 48 -0.83 -0.56 -7.67
CA THR A 48 -0.04 0.57 -8.16
C THR A 48 0.38 1.54 -7.06
N VAL A 49 1.56 2.11 -7.23
CA VAL A 49 2.05 3.25 -6.45
C VAL A 49 2.65 4.28 -7.40
N TYR A 50 2.26 5.54 -7.28
CA TYR A 50 2.93 6.63 -7.99
C TYR A 50 2.99 7.88 -7.14
N ARG A 51 3.89 8.79 -7.50
CA ARG A 51 4.17 9.98 -6.71
C ARG A 51 4.17 11.23 -7.58
N ILE A 52 3.61 12.30 -7.03
CA ILE A 52 3.64 13.63 -7.63
C ILE A 52 4.18 14.65 -6.63
N ASP A 53 4.67 15.76 -7.15
CA ASP A 53 4.96 16.94 -6.36
C ASP A 53 3.68 17.77 -6.09
N TYR A 54 3.81 18.84 -5.31
CA TYR A 54 2.68 19.72 -5.00
C TYR A 54 2.20 20.55 -6.19
N SER A 55 2.94 20.61 -7.30
CA SER A 55 2.43 21.19 -8.54
C SER A 55 1.53 20.22 -9.32
N GLY A 56 1.47 18.96 -8.90
CA GLY A 56 0.71 17.89 -9.56
C GLY A 56 1.54 17.16 -10.63
N MET A 57 2.83 17.43 -10.73
CA MET A 57 3.72 16.82 -11.71
C MET A 57 4.33 15.53 -11.17
N PRO A 58 4.56 14.49 -12.01
CA PRO A 58 5.20 13.26 -11.56
C PRO A 58 6.59 13.50 -10.95
N ALA A 59 6.85 12.85 -9.82
CA ALA A 59 8.13 12.93 -9.13
C ALA A 59 9.16 12.02 -9.80
N SER A 60 10.07 12.58 -10.58
CA SER A 60 11.01 11.82 -11.43
C SER A 60 12.00 10.94 -10.65
N GLU A 61 12.25 11.28 -9.38
CA GLU A 61 13.07 10.49 -8.47
C GLU A 61 12.41 9.17 -8.04
N PHE A 62 11.08 9.06 -8.16
CA PHE A 62 10.33 7.87 -7.81
C PHE A 62 10.01 7.09 -9.08
N ASN A 63 10.62 5.91 -9.26
CA ASN A 63 10.41 5.06 -10.43
C ASN A 63 10.50 5.81 -11.78
N GLY A 64 11.37 6.82 -11.89
CA GLY A 64 11.52 7.62 -13.10
C GLY A 64 10.35 8.57 -13.42
N GLY A 65 9.41 8.77 -12.48
CA GLY A 65 8.18 9.52 -12.68
C GLY A 65 7.02 8.68 -13.22
N GLU A 66 7.23 7.39 -13.44
CA GLU A 66 6.20 6.48 -13.92
C GLU A 66 5.51 5.75 -12.77
N PRO A 67 4.23 5.38 -12.90
CA PRO A 67 3.58 4.49 -11.95
C PRO A 67 4.34 3.17 -11.80
N LEU A 68 4.62 2.79 -10.55
CA LEU A 68 5.09 1.46 -10.23
C LEU A 68 3.89 0.52 -10.24
N VAL A 69 3.87 -0.42 -11.18
CA VAL A 69 2.83 -1.45 -11.33
C VAL A 69 3.41 -2.78 -10.88
N PHE A 70 2.63 -3.55 -10.12
CA PHE A 70 3.07 -4.81 -9.56
C PHE A 70 2.53 -5.96 -10.42
N ASP A 71 3.39 -6.92 -10.77
CA ASP A 71 3.03 -8.02 -11.67
C ASP A 71 1.94 -8.94 -11.09
N GLN A 72 1.81 -8.98 -9.77
CA GLN A 72 0.87 -9.86 -9.12
C GLN A 72 -0.50 -9.18 -8.93
N PRO A 73 -1.62 -9.83 -9.30
CA PRO A 73 -2.97 -9.30 -9.12
C PRO A 73 -3.32 -8.93 -7.68
N GLY A 74 -3.98 -7.79 -7.51
CA GLY A 74 -4.35 -7.23 -6.22
C GLY A 74 -4.61 -5.72 -6.26
N GLY A 75 -4.61 -5.11 -5.07
CA GLY A 75 -4.74 -3.68 -4.90
C GLY A 75 -4.24 -3.20 -3.54
N TRP A 76 -3.67 -2.00 -3.50
CA TRP A 76 -3.27 -1.34 -2.26
C TRP A 76 -4.43 -0.54 -1.67
N TYR A 77 -4.62 -0.60 -0.35
CA TYR A 77 -5.76 0.03 0.32
C TYR A 77 -5.36 1.03 1.40
N ALA A 78 -4.14 0.93 1.93
CA ALA A 78 -3.61 1.87 2.91
C ALA A 78 -2.11 2.10 2.70
N GLY A 79 -1.64 3.32 2.95
CA GLY A 79 -0.23 3.68 2.89
C GLY A 79 0.08 4.95 3.67
N VAL A 80 1.28 5.03 4.25
CA VAL A 80 1.81 6.20 4.96
C VAL A 80 3.27 6.41 4.60
N GLU A 81 3.60 7.65 4.28
CA GLU A 81 4.97 8.13 4.12
C GLU A 81 5.65 8.22 5.49
N THR A 82 6.84 7.65 5.57
CA THR A 82 7.62 7.54 6.81
C THR A 82 8.91 8.39 6.78
N GLY A 83 9.04 9.29 5.79
CA GLY A 83 10.27 10.06 5.50
C GLY A 83 11.37 9.24 4.82
N ASP A 84 11.46 7.94 5.15
CA ASP A 84 12.34 6.99 4.46
C ASP A 84 11.70 6.36 3.21
N GLY A 85 10.42 6.66 2.97
CA GLY A 85 9.60 6.10 1.90
C GLY A 85 8.22 5.67 2.38
N LEU A 86 7.52 4.90 1.55
CA LEU A 86 6.13 4.49 1.76
C LEU A 86 6.05 3.15 2.47
N VAL A 87 5.22 3.06 3.50
CA VAL A 87 4.79 1.78 4.07
C VAL A 87 3.31 1.59 3.79
N GLY A 88 2.90 0.41 3.35
CA GLY A 88 1.51 0.17 3.00
C GLY A 88 1.02 -1.25 3.15
N TYR A 89 -0.24 -1.43 2.80
CA TYR A 89 -1.03 -2.62 3.00
C TYR A 89 -2.10 -2.79 1.92
N GLY A 90 -2.35 -4.02 1.50
CA GLY A 90 -3.34 -4.33 0.49
C GLY A 90 -3.67 -5.81 0.40
N SER A 91 -4.44 -6.17 -0.63
CA SER A 91 -4.74 -7.56 -0.92
C SER A 91 -4.21 -8.00 -2.27
N PHE A 92 -3.90 -9.28 -2.33
CA PHE A 92 -3.56 -10.06 -3.50
C PHE A 92 -4.49 -11.27 -3.47
N TYR A 93 -4.90 -11.79 -4.63
CA TYR A 93 -6.01 -12.75 -4.80
C TYR A 93 -6.32 -13.73 -3.63
N SER A 94 -5.31 -14.31 -2.97
CA SER A 94 -5.49 -15.25 -1.85
C SER A 94 -4.96 -14.77 -0.48
N TYR A 95 -4.36 -13.59 -0.38
CA TYR A 95 -3.71 -13.13 0.84
C TYR A 95 -3.60 -11.60 0.98
N MET A 96 -3.36 -11.15 2.21
CA MET A 96 -3.12 -9.74 2.51
C MET A 96 -1.62 -9.50 2.64
N LEU A 97 -1.09 -8.44 2.02
CA LEU A 97 0.31 -8.06 2.09
C LEU A 97 0.52 -6.74 2.81
N ALA A 98 1.61 -6.65 3.58
CA ALA A 98 2.23 -5.39 3.95
C ALA A 98 3.55 -5.22 3.19
N PHE A 99 3.90 -3.99 2.85
CA PHE A 99 5.13 -3.68 2.11
C PHE A 99 5.82 -2.43 2.64
N ARG A 100 7.10 -2.27 2.28
CA ARG A 100 7.83 -1.02 2.44
C ARG A 100 8.60 -0.69 1.17
N LEU A 101 8.39 0.51 0.64
CA LEU A 101 9.17 1.10 -0.42
C LEU A 101 10.12 2.14 0.16
N THR A 102 11.31 2.25 -0.42
CA THR A 102 12.24 3.36 -0.25
C THR A 102 11.68 4.63 -0.92
N SER A 103 12.29 5.77 -0.63
CA SER A 103 11.93 7.06 -1.23
C SER A 103 12.02 7.08 -2.76
N ASP A 104 12.87 6.24 -3.39
CA ASP A 104 12.98 6.12 -4.85
C ASP A 104 12.06 5.05 -5.47
N GLY A 105 11.21 4.41 -4.67
CA GLY A 105 10.20 3.44 -5.13
C GLY A 105 10.69 2.01 -5.28
N LYS A 106 11.81 1.64 -4.65
CA LYS A 106 12.28 0.25 -4.59
C LYS A 106 11.78 -0.42 -3.31
N PHE A 107 11.62 -1.73 -3.32
CA PHE A 107 11.36 -2.43 -2.06
C PHE A 107 12.52 -2.28 -1.09
N ASP A 108 12.22 -1.92 0.17
CA ASP A 108 13.19 -1.97 1.24
C ASP A 108 13.41 -3.43 1.63
N THR A 109 14.47 -4.06 1.13
CA THR A 109 14.78 -5.47 1.40
C THR A 109 15.12 -5.76 2.86
N ARG A 110 15.37 -4.72 3.67
CA ARG A 110 15.54 -4.86 5.12
C ARG A 110 14.20 -4.92 5.83
N PHE A 111 13.11 -4.48 5.22
CA PHE A 111 11.79 -4.65 5.81
C PHE A 111 11.54 -6.14 6.04
N VAL A 112 11.07 -6.49 7.25
CA VAL A 112 10.77 -7.87 7.64
C VAL A 112 9.26 -8.11 7.65
N PRO A 113 8.66 -8.44 6.51
CA PRO A 113 7.58 -9.38 6.41
C PRO A 113 8.27 -10.71 6.07
N PRO A 114 7.75 -11.64 5.27
CA PRO A 114 8.66 -12.58 4.59
C PRO A 114 9.68 -11.94 3.58
N PHE A 115 10.31 -10.78 3.89
CA PHE A 115 11.24 -9.89 3.14
C PHE A 115 10.63 -8.88 2.14
N GLY A 116 10.72 -7.56 2.43
CA GLY A 116 10.36 -6.44 1.52
C GLY A 116 8.86 -6.23 1.26
N TYR A 117 8.10 -7.31 1.17
CA TYR A 117 6.64 -7.40 1.15
C TYR A 117 6.25 -8.76 1.71
N GLY A 118 5.10 -8.90 2.35
CA GLY A 118 4.73 -10.24 2.77
C GLY A 118 3.42 -10.42 3.49
N GLN A 119 3.05 -11.70 3.52
CA GLN A 119 1.73 -12.16 3.92
C GLN A 119 1.50 -11.90 5.40
N VAL A 120 0.49 -11.10 5.67
CA VAL A 120 0.05 -10.70 7.02
C VAL A 120 -1.39 -11.14 7.30
N GLY A 121 -2.05 -11.75 6.32
CA GLY A 121 -3.39 -12.30 6.43
C GLY A 121 -3.73 -13.21 5.25
N ALA A 122 -4.83 -13.95 5.38
CA ALA A 122 -5.38 -14.85 4.39
C ALA A 122 -6.67 -14.27 3.79
N GLN A 123 -7.04 -14.74 2.59
CA GLN A 123 -8.39 -14.61 2.06
C GLN A 123 -9.05 -15.98 1.97
N VAL A 124 -10.36 -16.03 2.19
CA VAL A 124 -11.14 -17.27 2.03
C VAL A 124 -10.92 -17.82 0.62
N PRO A 125 -10.61 -19.14 0.47
CA PRO A 125 -10.75 -20.20 1.46
C PRO A 125 -9.48 -20.55 2.27
N GLU A 126 -8.39 -19.78 2.16
CA GLU A 126 -7.13 -20.11 2.84
C GLU A 126 -7.22 -19.92 4.35
N ASP A 127 -6.54 -20.77 5.12
CA ASP A 127 -6.48 -20.71 6.57
C ASP A 127 -5.64 -19.51 7.06
N GLY A 128 -6.06 -18.85 8.15
CA GLY A 128 -5.25 -17.84 8.85
C GLY A 128 -6.02 -16.61 9.32
N PHE A 129 -5.32 -15.47 9.37
CA PHE A 129 -5.90 -14.20 9.82
C PHE A 129 -6.65 -13.49 8.70
N TYR A 130 -7.98 -13.37 8.83
CA TYR A 130 -8.85 -12.66 7.90
C TYR A 130 -8.99 -11.20 8.31
N ALA A 131 -8.24 -10.34 7.64
CA ALA A 131 -8.31 -8.90 7.87
C ALA A 131 -9.68 -8.33 7.47
N SER A 132 -10.19 -7.39 8.26
CA SER A 132 -11.37 -6.64 7.84
C SER A 132 -10.94 -5.48 6.93
N GLY A 133 -11.57 -5.36 5.75
CA GLY A 133 -11.10 -4.46 4.70
C GLY A 133 -11.21 -2.96 4.99
N SER A 134 -11.80 -2.54 6.13
CA SER A 134 -12.17 -1.14 6.38
C SER A 134 -11.39 -0.45 7.50
N THR A 135 -10.51 -1.15 8.22
CA THR A 135 -9.98 -0.64 9.50
C THR A 135 -8.54 -1.07 9.74
N VAL A 136 -7.66 -0.51 8.93
CA VAL A 136 -6.21 -0.60 9.12
C VAL A 136 -5.72 0.74 9.68
N THR A 137 -4.83 0.71 10.66
CA THR A 137 -4.23 1.93 11.22
C THR A 137 -2.72 1.81 11.25
N LEU A 138 -2.05 2.75 10.58
CA LEU A 138 -0.61 2.91 10.66
C LEU A 138 -0.28 3.71 11.92
N ASP A 139 0.57 3.15 12.79
CA ASP A 139 1.08 3.77 14.01
C ASP A 139 2.57 4.10 13.78
N PRO A 140 2.87 5.23 13.12
CA PRO A 140 4.22 5.55 12.67
C PRO A 140 5.18 5.77 13.84
N GLY A 141 4.70 6.32 14.96
CA GLY A 141 5.52 6.54 16.16
C GLY A 141 6.05 5.25 16.77
N ASN A 142 5.30 4.16 16.68
CA ASN A 142 5.74 2.83 17.14
C ASN A 142 6.29 1.95 16.00
N GLN A 143 6.27 2.44 14.76
CA GLN A 143 6.63 1.72 13.54
C GLN A 143 5.89 0.38 13.42
N ARG A 144 4.56 0.42 13.50
CA ARG A 144 3.70 -0.77 13.34
C ARG A 144 2.44 -0.47 12.56
N LEU A 145 1.90 -1.51 11.94
CA LEU A 145 0.58 -1.52 11.32
C LEU A 145 -0.36 -2.33 12.20
N LEU A 146 -1.48 -1.72 12.60
CA LEU A 146 -2.55 -2.39 13.33
C LEU A 146 -3.64 -2.80 12.34
N ILE A 147 -3.92 -4.10 12.30
CA ILE A 147 -4.92 -4.67 11.41
C ILE A 147 -5.93 -5.41 12.28
N ASN A 148 -7.19 -5.01 12.23
CA ASN A 148 -8.25 -5.77 12.87
C ASN A 148 -8.79 -6.83 11.90
N GLY A 149 -9.32 -7.90 12.46
CA GLY A 149 -9.81 -9.01 11.67
C GLY A 149 -10.33 -10.12 12.55
N ARG A 150 -10.24 -11.33 12.03
CA ARG A 150 -10.55 -12.54 12.76
C ARG A 150 -9.47 -13.56 12.50
N ASP A 151 -8.97 -14.20 13.54
CA ASP A 151 -8.04 -15.31 13.40
C ASP A 151 -8.80 -16.62 13.40
N GLU A 152 -8.35 -17.58 12.61
CA GLU A 152 -8.94 -18.90 12.59
C GLU A 152 -8.54 -19.69 13.84
N GLU A 153 -9.55 -20.27 14.49
CA GLU A 153 -9.35 -21.22 15.58
C GLU A 153 -9.57 -22.66 15.10
N ALA A 154 -8.93 -23.59 15.81
CA ALA A 154 -9.17 -25.02 15.58
C ALA A 154 -10.68 -25.32 15.62
N ARG A 155 -11.18 -25.99 14.56
CA ARG A 155 -12.59 -26.40 14.32
C ARG A 155 -13.46 -25.43 13.50
N GLY A 156 -12.86 -24.55 12.69
CA GLY A 156 -13.58 -23.77 11.67
C GLY A 156 -14.40 -22.61 12.24
N SER A 157 -14.04 -22.14 13.44
CA SER A 157 -14.52 -20.88 14.01
C SER A 157 -13.46 -19.80 13.83
N THR A 158 -13.87 -18.53 13.87
CA THR A 158 -12.95 -17.40 13.85
C THR A 158 -13.18 -16.50 15.06
N VAL A 159 -12.11 -15.94 15.63
CA VAL A 159 -12.18 -15.05 16.79
C VAL A 159 -11.74 -13.64 16.41
N PRO A 160 -12.54 -12.60 16.73
CA PRO A 160 -12.15 -11.22 16.48
C PRO A 160 -10.85 -10.86 17.19
N CYS A 161 -9.89 -10.29 16.47
CA CYS A 161 -8.59 -9.92 17.02
C CYS A 161 -7.99 -8.72 16.27
N VAL A 162 -6.88 -8.22 16.81
CA VAL A 162 -6.05 -7.19 16.17
C VAL A 162 -4.62 -7.70 16.17
N ILE A 163 -3.99 -7.70 15.00
CA ILE A 163 -2.56 -8.01 14.87
C ILE A 163 -1.77 -6.71 14.72
N ALA A 164 -0.53 -6.73 15.21
CA ALA A 164 0.44 -5.67 15.02
C ALA A 164 1.57 -6.19 14.12
N VAL A 165 1.65 -5.68 12.90
CA VAL A 165 2.76 -5.98 11.99
C VAL A 165 3.87 -4.97 12.24
N SER A 166 5.05 -5.46 12.62
CA SER A 166 6.23 -4.60 12.78
C SER A 166 6.62 -4.01 11.42
N LEU A 167 6.87 -2.70 11.38
CA LEU A 167 7.34 -2.00 10.19
C LEU A 167 8.83 -1.67 10.22
N ARG A 168 9.52 -2.19 11.24
CA ARG A 168 10.95 -1.95 11.45
C ARG A 168 11.79 -2.73 10.45
N PRO A 169 12.91 -2.17 9.99
CA PRO A 169 13.92 -2.95 9.28
C PRO A 169 14.50 -4.06 10.18
N ALA A 170 14.86 -5.21 9.61
CA ALA A 170 15.77 -6.18 10.20
C ALA A 170 17.13 -5.53 10.37
N GLY A 171 17.72 -5.71 11.55
CA GLY A 171 19.11 -5.34 11.84
C GLY A 171 20.11 -6.32 11.26
#